data_AF-A0A2V9HMG6-F1
#
_entry.id   AF-A0A2V9HMG6-F1
#
_cell.length_a   1.000
_cell.length_b   1.000
_cell.length_c   1.000
_cell.angle_alpha   90.00
_cell.angle_beta   90.00
_cell.angle_gamma   90.00
#
_symmetry.space_group_name_H-M   'P 1'
#
loop_
_entity.id
_entity.type
_entity.pdbx_description
1 polymer ?
#
loop_
_entity_poly.entity_id
_entity_poly.type
_entity_poly.pdbx_seq_one_letter_code
_entity_poly.pdbx_strand_id
1 'polypeptide(L)'
;MSAVLAILSAAICASPLQAQLQSSEKKLLWKSVGFAIVKFNDEAPKSWNIYHTQKKGLLLVHLWKRYLLVDMKEQEVYEIDPQTVKQQGEDVEWSLAGKPDQPLETPDWKTKDLRSMQMVKFRLGKDGHFLEMQLPLLVNGKPAY
;
A
#
# COMPACT_ATOMS: atom_id res chain seq x y z
N MET A 1 59.11 39.56 -19.09
CA MET A 1 58.76 38.37 -18.28
C MET A 1 57.76 38.81 -17.22
N SER A 2 56.62 38.12 -17.17
CA SER A 2 55.62 38.01 -16.09
C SER A 2 55.03 39.27 -15.43
N ALA A 3 53.72 39.46 -15.60
CA ALA A 3 52.80 39.73 -14.48
C ALA A 3 51.36 39.33 -14.89
N VAL A 4 50.89 38.24 -14.29
CA VAL A 4 49.52 37.72 -14.33
C VAL A 4 48.65 38.56 -13.39
N LEU A 5 47.42 38.89 -13.78
CA LEU A 5 46.36 39.19 -12.79
C LEU A 5 45.01 38.70 -13.31
N ALA A 6 44.59 37.56 -12.77
CA ALA A 6 43.26 37.00 -12.93
C ALA A 6 42.31 37.67 -11.92
N ILE A 7 41.11 38.05 -12.35
CA ILE A 7 40.04 38.50 -11.45
C ILE A 7 38.90 37.48 -11.53
N LEU A 8 38.64 36.85 -10.38
CA LEU A 8 37.63 35.84 -10.14
C LEU A 8 36.21 36.43 -10.22
N SER A 9 35.33 35.82 -11.01
CA SER A 9 33.88 36.05 -10.95
C SER A 9 33.25 35.12 -9.91
N ALA A 10 32.67 35.69 -8.86
CA ALA A 10 31.85 34.96 -7.89
C ALA A 10 30.39 34.90 -8.37
N ALA A 11 29.92 33.73 -8.79
CA ALA A 11 28.52 33.48 -9.07
C ALA A 11 27.82 33.06 -7.76
N ILE A 12 26.88 33.89 -7.29
CA ILE A 12 26.01 33.58 -6.15
C ILE A 12 24.87 32.70 -6.67
N CYS A 13 24.98 31.39 -6.48
CA CYS A 13 23.88 30.46 -6.72
C CYS A 13 22.87 30.59 -5.57
N ALA A 14 21.76 31.30 -5.80
CA ALA A 14 20.60 31.25 -4.93
C ALA A 14 19.90 29.89 -5.13
N SER A 15 20.09 28.96 -4.19
CA SER A 15 19.32 27.72 -4.15
C SER A 15 17.90 28.04 -3.66
N PRO A 16 16.83 27.67 -4.39
CA PRO A 16 15.49 27.74 -3.82
C PRO A 16 15.40 26.71 -2.69
N LEU A 17 15.16 27.20 -1.48
CA LEU A 17 14.78 26.38 -0.33
C LEU A 17 13.45 25.72 -0.68
N GLN A 18 13.50 24.46 -1.15
CA GLN A 18 12.31 23.65 -1.29
C GLN A 18 11.74 23.45 0.12
N ALA A 19 10.66 24.15 0.42
CA ALA A 19 9.86 23.90 1.59
C ALA A 19 9.31 22.46 1.49
N GLN A 20 10.00 21.52 2.12
CA GLN A 20 9.48 20.19 2.37
C GLN A 20 8.28 20.38 3.30
N LEU A 21 7.08 20.31 2.72
CA LEU A 21 5.84 20.19 3.46
C LEU A 21 5.94 18.86 4.23
N GLN A 22 6.42 18.91 5.48
CA GLN A 22 6.31 17.80 6.41
C GLN A 22 4.83 17.58 6.67
N SER A 23 4.21 16.73 5.84
CA SER A 23 2.96 16.06 6.14
C SER A 23 3.16 15.37 7.49
N SER A 24 2.66 15.98 8.56
CA SER A 24 2.62 15.40 9.90
C SER A 24 2.14 13.95 9.77
N GLU A 25 3.05 13.02 10.07
CA GLU A 25 2.91 11.58 9.94
C GLU A 25 1.85 11.08 10.93
N LYS A 26 0.58 11.30 10.60
CA LYS A 26 -0.52 10.72 11.38
C LYS A 26 -0.52 9.22 11.12
N LYS A 27 -0.01 8.48 12.09
CA LYS A 27 -0.22 7.03 12.18
C LYS A 27 -1.72 6.77 12.12
N LEU A 28 -2.14 6.02 11.12
CA LEU A 28 -3.55 5.72 10.88
C LEU A 28 -3.89 4.41 11.57
N LEU A 29 -5.08 4.37 12.18
CA LEU A 29 -5.67 3.13 12.66
C LEU A 29 -6.36 2.43 11.48
N TRP A 30 -5.98 1.18 11.24
CA TRP A 30 -6.53 0.29 10.25
C TRP A 30 -7.35 -0.79 10.95
N LYS A 31 -8.64 -0.84 10.63
CA LYS A 31 -9.57 -1.76 11.27
C LYS A 31 -9.66 -3.06 10.51
N SER A 32 -9.87 -4.18 11.19
CA SER A 32 -10.07 -5.47 10.51
C SER A 32 -11.35 -5.49 9.67
N VAL A 33 -11.27 -6.03 8.46
CA VAL A 33 -12.42 -6.30 7.59
C VAL A 33 -13.03 -7.64 8.00
N GLY A 34 -14.12 -7.58 8.78
CA GLY A 34 -14.89 -8.77 9.14
C GLY A 34 -15.48 -9.48 7.93
N PHE A 35 -15.60 -10.81 7.99
CA PHE A 35 -16.16 -11.67 6.93
C PHE A 35 -15.44 -11.62 5.57
N ALA A 36 -14.23 -11.05 5.50
CA ALA A 36 -13.37 -11.22 4.34
C ALA A 36 -12.94 -12.69 4.18
N ILE A 37 -12.51 -13.06 2.98
CA ILE A 37 -11.84 -14.34 2.72
C ILE A 37 -10.59 -14.05 1.91
N VAL A 38 -9.47 -14.69 2.27
CA VAL A 38 -8.24 -14.67 1.49
C VAL A 38 -7.94 -16.08 0.98
N LYS A 39 -7.54 -16.18 -0.29
CA LYS A 39 -6.91 -17.38 -0.84
C LYS A 39 -5.55 -17.03 -1.42
N PHE A 40 -4.61 -17.94 -1.25
CA PHE A 40 -3.28 -17.90 -1.83
C PHE A 40 -3.08 -19.15 -2.67
N ASN A 41 -2.90 -19.00 -3.98
CA ASN A 41 -2.96 -20.09 -4.96
C ASN A 41 -4.20 -20.98 -4.79
N ASP A 42 -5.37 -20.34 -4.65
CA ASP A 42 -6.67 -21.00 -4.47
C ASP A 42 -6.85 -21.80 -3.16
N GLU A 43 -5.86 -21.76 -2.25
CA GLU A 43 -5.94 -22.35 -0.92
C GLU A 43 -6.09 -21.29 0.18
N ALA A 44 -6.74 -21.64 1.30
CA ALA A 44 -6.80 -20.75 2.45
C ALA A 44 -5.38 -20.63 3.09
N PRO A 45 -4.80 -19.43 3.23
CA PRO A 45 -3.49 -19.29 3.83
C PRO A 45 -3.54 -19.54 5.34
N LYS A 46 -2.45 -20.10 5.88
CA LYS A 46 -2.33 -20.45 7.32
C LYS A 46 -2.61 -19.31 8.30
N SER A 47 -2.30 -18.07 7.93
CA SER A 47 -2.50 -16.88 8.76
C SER A 47 -2.67 -15.66 7.87
N TRP A 48 -3.77 -14.94 8.04
CA TRP A 48 -4.07 -13.75 7.26
C TRP A 48 -5.04 -12.82 8.00
N ASN A 49 -5.04 -11.55 7.61
CA ASN A 49 -6.09 -10.57 7.93
C ASN A 49 -6.13 -9.50 6.83
N ILE A 50 -7.27 -8.83 6.65
CA ILE A 50 -7.37 -7.64 5.80
C ILE A 50 -7.78 -6.48 6.68
N TYR A 51 -7.09 -5.37 6.56
CA TYR A 51 -7.40 -4.15 7.29
C TYR A 51 -7.77 -3.02 6.32
N HIS A 52 -8.64 -2.12 6.79
CA HIS A 52 -9.10 -0.97 6.02
C HIS A 52 -8.97 0.32 6.84
N THR A 53 -8.92 1.45 6.15
CA THR A 53 -9.11 2.76 6.77
C THR A 53 -10.41 3.39 6.27
N GLN A 54 -10.63 4.66 6.61
CA GLN A 54 -11.68 5.47 6.00
C GLN A 54 -11.45 5.71 4.50
N LYS A 55 -10.21 5.53 4.00
CA LYS A 55 -9.90 5.65 2.58
C LYS A 55 -10.40 4.41 1.84
N LYS A 56 -11.44 4.61 1.02
CA LYS A 56 -12.04 3.56 0.20
C LYS A 56 -11.06 3.01 -0.83
N GLY A 57 -11.13 1.70 -1.07
CA GLY A 57 -10.31 1.01 -2.06
C GLY A 57 -8.84 0.83 -1.66
N LEU A 58 -8.45 1.21 -0.44
CA LEU A 58 -7.12 0.99 0.08
C LEU A 58 -7.17 0.00 1.24
N LEU A 59 -6.45 -1.12 1.08
CA LEU A 59 -6.44 -2.22 2.03
C LEU A 59 -5.02 -2.56 2.45
N LEU A 60 -4.84 -2.95 3.70
CA LEU A 60 -3.60 -3.53 4.19
C LEU A 60 -3.85 -5.01 4.45
N VAL A 61 -3.21 -5.88 3.66
CA VAL A 61 -3.38 -7.33 3.76
C VAL A 61 -2.21 -7.91 4.52
N HIS A 62 -2.47 -8.51 5.67
CA HIS A 62 -1.50 -9.33 6.37
C HIS A 62 -1.58 -10.74 5.82
N LEU A 63 -0.46 -11.25 5.30
CA LEU A 63 -0.32 -12.60 4.76
C LEU A 63 0.95 -13.21 5.33
N TRP A 64 0.78 -14.16 6.26
CA TRP A 64 1.87 -14.81 7.01
C TRP A 64 2.79 -13.86 7.77
N LYS A 65 3.91 -13.44 7.16
CA LYS A 65 4.90 -12.50 7.74
C LYS A 65 5.04 -11.23 6.89
N ARG A 66 4.17 -11.06 5.90
CA ARG A 66 4.20 -9.98 4.92
C ARG A 66 2.98 -9.10 5.11
N TYR A 67 3.16 -7.81 4.93
CA TYR A 67 2.07 -6.86 4.78
C TYR A 67 2.08 -6.35 3.35
N LEU A 68 0.92 -6.36 2.72
CA LEU A 68 0.73 -5.89 1.36
C LEU A 68 -0.27 -4.72 1.41
N LEU A 69 0.16 -3.53 1.03
CA LEU A 69 -0.77 -2.43 0.81
C LEU A 69 -1.33 -2.59 -0.60
N VAL A 70 -2.64 -2.81 -0.70
CA VAL A 70 -3.37 -2.98 -1.95
C VAL A 70 -4.17 -1.72 -2.24
N ASP A 71 -3.84 -1.03 -3.32
CA ASP A 71 -4.68 0.02 -3.89
C ASP A 71 -5.54 -0.57 -5.00
N MET A 72 -6.82 -0.81 -4.70
CA MET A 72 -7.77 -1.42 -5.63
C MET A 72 -8.16 -0.49 -6.78
N LYS A 73 -7.97 0.83 -6.61
CA LYS A 73 -8.32 1.82 -7.63
C LYS A 73 -7.23 1.88 -8.70
N GLU A 74 -5.97 1.93 -8.26
CA GLU A 74 -4.82 1.97 -9.16
C GLU A 74 -4.34 0.56 -9.58
N GLN A 75 -4.89 -0.51 -8.98
CA GLN A 75 -4.50 -1.91 -9.21
C GLN A 75 -3.03 -2.18 -8.84
N GLU A 76 -2.55 -1.48 -7.82
CA GLU A 76 -1.17 -1.53 -7.35
C GLU A 76 -1.08 -2.24 -6.02
N VAL A 77 0.04 -2.94 -5.81
CA VAL A 77 0.34 -3.62 -4.55
C VAL A 77 1.73 -3.23 -4.11
N TYR A 78 1.91 -2.90 -2.84
CA TYR A 78 3.19 -2.55 -2.26
C TYR A 78 3.52 -3.48 -1.12
N GLU A 79 4.75 -3.94 -1.05
CA GLU A 79 5.23 -4.71 0.10
C GLU A 79 5.64 -3.76 1.22
N ILE A 80 5.00 -3.88 2.37
CA ILE A 80 5.24 -3.05 3.53
C ILE A 80 6.19 -3.76 4.48
N ASP A 81 7.16 -3.02 5.02
CA ASP A 81 8.03 -3.52 6.08
C ASP A 81 7.18 -3.87 7.32
N PRO A 82 7.09 -5.17 7.70
CA PRO A 82 6.28 -5.60 8.83
C PRO A 82 6.69 -4.96 10.16
N GLN A 83 7.94 -4.48 10.30
CA GLN A 83 8.41 -3.81 11.52
C GLN A 83 7.78 -2.42 11.72
N THR A 84 7.25 -1.83 10.65
CA THR A 84 6.60 -0.52 10.70
C THR A 84 5.13 -0.60 11.13
N VAL A 85 4.53 -1.81 11.11
CA VAL A 85 3.13 -2.05 11.45
C VAL A 85 3.02 -2.42 12.93
N LYS A 86 2.22 -1.66 13.69
CA LYS A 86 2.00 -1.92 15.11
C LYS A 86 0.66 -2.62 15.33
N GLN A 87 0.67 -3.78 15.97
CA GLN A 87 -0.56 -4.47 16.36
C GLN A 87 -1.28 -3.73 17.49
N GLN A 88 -2.60 -3.60 17.38
CA GLN A 88 -3.48 -2.94 18.36
C GLN A 88 -4.77 -3.78 18.53
N GLY A 89 -4.67 -4.89 19.27
CA GLY A 89 -5.79 -5.82 19.40
C GLY A 89 -6.09 -6.53 18.07
N GLU A 90 -7.31 -6.36 17.56
CA GLU A 90 -7.72 -6.87 16.23
C GLU A 90 -7.38 -5.90 15.08
N ASP A 91 -6.94 -4.68 15.42
CA ASP A 91 -6.61 -3.61 14.48
C ASP A 91 -5.09 -3.43 14.38
N VAL A 92 -4.64 -2.61 13.42
CA VAL A 92 -3.23 -2.22 13.30
C VAL A 92 -3.07 -0.72 13.14
N GLU A 93 -1.95 -0.21 13.62
CA GLU A 93 -1.54 1.18 13.45
C GLU A 93 -0.37 1.24 12.47
N TRP A 94 -0.55 1.95 11.36
CA TRP A 94 0.45 2.10 10.31
C TRP A 94 0.30 3.43 9.56
N SER A 95 1.42 4.02 9.14
CA SER A 95 1.46 5.31 8.43
C SER A 95 1.67 5.12 6.94
N LEU A 96 0.90 5.84 6.11
CA LEU A 96 1.09 5.87 4.66
C LEU A 96 2.45 6.45 4.23
N ALA A 97 3.14 7.17 5.12
CA ALA A 97 4.51 7.63 4.87
C ALA A 97 5.51 6.46 4.79
N GLY A 98 5.16 5.29 5.33
CA GLY A 98 5.94 4.06 5.18
C GLY A 98 5.68 3.31 3.88
N LYS A 99 4.82 3.83 2.99
CA LYS A 99 4.57 3.23 1.67
C LYS A 99 5.83 3.35 0.80
N PRO A 100 6.36 2.25 0.23
CA PRO A 100 7.44 2.31 -0.75
C PRO A 100 7.03 3.02 -2.04
N ASP A 101 8.00 3.58 -2.76
CA ASP A 101 7.74 4.28 -4.02
C ASP A 101 7.36 3.32 -5.15
N GLN A 102 7.98 2.14 -5.19
CA GLN A 102 7.82 1.18 -6.28
C GLN A 102 6.76 0.13 -5.93
N PRO A 103 5.68 -0.02 -6.73
CA PRO A 103 4.75 -1.13 -6.57
C PRO A 103 5.38 -2.45 -7.04
N LEU A 104 4.88 -3.55 -6.49
CA LEU A 104 5.05 -4.88 -7.05
C LEU A 104 4.31 -4.95 -8.39
N GLU A 105 4.87 -5.71 -9.34
CA GLU A 105 4.14 -6.05 -10.55
C GLU A 105 2.93 -6.94 -10.21
N THR A 106 1.76 -6.61 -10.75
CA THR A 106 0.48 -7.27 -10.45
C THR A 106 -0.22 -7.79 -11.71
N PRO A 107 0.38 -8.70 -12.50
CA PRO A 107 -0.27 -9.19 -13.70
C PRO A 107 -1.55 -9.97 -13.36
N ASP A 108 -2.39 -10.16 -14.39
CA ASP A 108 -3.65 -10.91 -14.29
C ASP A 108 -4.67 -10.33 -13.30
N TRP A 109 -4.66 -9.01 -13.06
CA TRP A 109 -5.63 -8.36 -12.19
C TRP A 109 -7.07 -8.56 -12.68
N LYS A 110 -7.93 -9.06 -11.79
CA LYS A 110 -9.34 -9.34 -12.04
C LYS A 110 -10.19 -8.91 -10.86
N THR A 111 -11.27 -8.18 -11.15
CA THR A 111 -12.32 -7.84 -10.18
C THR A 111 -13.63 -8.45 -10.64
N LYS A 112 -14.37 -9.09 -9.74
CA LYS A 112 -15.69 -9.69 -10.04
C LYS A 112 -16.65 -9.50 -8.88
N ASP A 113 -17.85 -9.02 -9.18
CA ASP A 113 -18.91 -8.93 -8.18
C ASP A 113 -19.62 -10.29 -8.03
N LEU A 114 -19.71 -10.75 -6.78
CA LEU A 114 -20.28 -12.03 -6.35
C LEU A 114 -21.52 -11.80 -5.47
N ARG A 115 -22.44 -10.92 -5.91
CA ARG A 115 -23.63 -10.43 -5.19
C ARG A 115 -23.33 -9.76 -3.85
N SER A 116 -22.98 -10.54 -2.83
CA SER A 116 -22.70 -10.08 -1.46
C SER A 116 -21.20 -9.93 -1.17
N MET A 117 -20.36 -10.22 -2.16
CA MET A 117 -18.90 -10.07 -2.07
C MET A 117 -18.35 -9.48 -3.35
N GLN A 118 -17.19 -8.83 -3.26
CA GLN A 118 -16.34 -8.47 -4.39
C GLN A 118 -15.08 -9.32 -4.34
N MET A 119 -14.83 -10.07 -5.40
CA MET A 119 -13.60 -10.82 -5.59
C MET A 119 -12.57 -9.93 -6.29
N VAL A 120 -11.37 -9.85 -5.74
CA VAL A 120 -10.18 -9.24 -6.35
C VAL A 120 -9.09 -10.29 -6.40
N LYS A 121 -8.57 -10.61 -7.59
CA LYS A 121 -7.51 -11.60 -7.78
C LYS A 121 -6.41 -11.03 -8.66
N PHE A 122 -5.16 -11.22 -8.27
CA PHE A 122 -3.99 -10.84 -9.05
C PHE A 122 -2.81 -11.76 -8.74
N ARG A 123 -1.80 -11.75 -9.61
CA ARG A 123 -0.53 -12.44 -9.38
C ARG A 123 0.48 -11.48 -8.74
N LEU A 124 1.28 -11.96 -7.80
CA LEU A 124 2.34 -11.18 -7.14
C LEU A 124 3.67 -11.36 -7.89
N GLY A 125 3.99 -10.47 -8.84
CA GLY A 125 5.12 -10.61 -9.76
C GLY A 125 4.83 -11.52 -10.95
N LYS A 126 5.69 -11.52 -11.98
CA LYS A 126 5.48 -12.28 -13.24
C LYS A 126 5.31 -13.79 -13.01
N ASP A 127 6.16 -14.36 -12.16
CA ASP A 127 6.22 -15.80 -11.89
C ASP A 127 5.81 -16.15 -10.45
N GLY A 128 5.15 -15.22 -9.77
CA GLY A 128 4.76 -15.42 -8.39
C GLY A 128 3.38 -16.05 -8.21
N HIS A 129 2.90 -15.96 -6.98
CA HIS A 129 1.68 -16.62 -6.53
C HIS A 129 0.45 -15.74 -6.74
N PHE A 130 -0.72 -16.39 -6.82
CA PHE A 130 -1.99 -15.67 -6.88
C PHE A 130 -2.48 -15.33 -5.47
N LEU A 131 -2.85 -14.07 -5.29
CA LEU A 131 -3.63 -13.62 -4.14
C LEU A 131 -5.05 -13.32 -4.60
N GLU A 132 -6.03 -13.93 -3.93
CA GLU A 132 -7.45 -13.64 -4.09
C GLU A 132 -8.00 -13.13 -2.77
N MET A 133 -8.71 -12.01 -2.81
CA MET A 133 -9.48 -11.45 -1.70
C MET A 133 -10.95 -11.46 -2.09
N GLN A 134 -11.81 -11.91 -1.18
CA GLN A 134 -13.25 -11.75 -1.29
C GLN A 134 -13.69 -10.81 -0.17
N LEU A 135 -14.16 -9.63 -0.56
CA LEU A 135 -14.46 -8.50 0.31
C LEU A 135 -15.97 -8.38 0.45
N PRO A 136 -16.52 -8.24 1.67
CA PRO A 136 -17.97 -8.18 1.86
C PRO A 136 -18.55 -6.89 1.30
N LEU A 137 -19.70 -7.01 0.65
CA LEU A 137 -20.49 -5.89 0.13
C LEU A 137 -21.84 -5.79 0.86
N LEU A 138 -22.31 -4.56 1.01
CA LEU A 138 -23.68 -4.26 1.35
C LEU A 138 -24.60 -4.56 0.15
N VAL A 139 -25.91 -4.64 0.41
CA VAL A 139 -26.94 -4.85 -0.64
C VAL A 139 -26.92 -3.81 -1.76
N ASN A 140 -26.34 -2.63 -1.52
CA ASN A 140 -26.17 -1.56 -2.50
C ASN A 140 -24.84 -1.64 -3.28
N GLY A 141 -24.09 -2.73 -3.14
CA GLY A 141 -22.80 -2.95 -3.81
C GLY A 141 -21.61 -2.19 -3.22
N LYS A 142 -21.81 -1.42 -2.14
CA LYS A 142 -20.70 -0.73 -1.45
C LYS A 142 -19.98 -1.69 -0.49
N PRO A 143 -18.68 -1.47 -0.20
CA PRO A 143 -17.98 -2.16 0.87
C PRO A 143 -18.77 -2.14 2.19
N ALA A 144 -18.81 -3.29 2.88
CA ALA A 144 -19.42 -3.42 4.21
C ALA A 144 -18.46 -3.05 5.37
N TYR A 145 -17.37 -2.37 5.03
CA TYR A 145 -16.30 -1.91 5.92
C TYR A 145 -15.94 -0.46 5.61
#